data_AF-A0A662TSY3-F1
#
_entry.id   AF-A0A662TSY3-F1
#
_cell.length_a   1.000
_cell.length_b   1.000
_cell.length_c   1.000
_cell.angle_alpha   90.00
_cell.angle_beta   90.00
_cell.angle_gamma   90.00
#
_symmetry.space_group_name_H-M   'P 1'
#
loop_
_entity.id
_entity.type
_entity.pdbx_description
1 polymer ?
#
loop_
_entity_poly.entity_id
_entity_poly.type
_entity_poly.pdbx_seq_one_letter_code
_entity_poly.pdbx_strand_id
1 'polypeptide(L)'
;MRRPLHGRLLVLCVDEDDDLGTKTGLTTPVVGREANLMAAVQLATRDPEEADANAIFEAIRTYDRLVKELGSRYVEIATITGSPRGGIEAAHRILNSLDEVLERFPADYIVLVTDGFASPEVTSLISSRRPVASIRRVVIKHHASVEETYHVIARYLKMIVEEPRFSRYLLGLPGVLGLLALILYFLNLTHYFAYTLAFVVCTLLVVKGFHIDRAARQFARAAARTFYSPIFQAKLLVVSGSLILLGIGIYQATQVAIVVYDPLLGFRALQIAIAYWLQGASLFLMLAFIIFFSGRAVYKTLGRHPRALENFLGIIASVVFFYLFLYPISEYLLNPDSPILPLLLRLLIGIAVTVAATILFERYIHRRSAEQ
;
A
#
# COMPACT_ATOMS: atom_id res chain seq x y z
N MET A 1 -54.69 19.82 21.77
CA MET A 1 -55.97 19.29 21.24
C MET A 1 -55.67 18.61 19.90
N ARG A 2 -55.69 17.27 19.85
CA ARG A 2 -55.55 16.53 18.58
C ARG A 2 -56.90 16.62 17.85
N ARG A 3 -56.91 17.11 16.60
CA ARG A 3 -58.11 17.09 15.76
C ARG A 3 -58.65 15.65 15.70
N PRO A 4 -59.94 15.39 15.96
CA PRO A 4 -60.49 14.07 15.71
C PRO A 4 -60.37 13.79 14.21
N LEU A 5 -59.81 12.63 13.88
CA LEU A 5 -59.81 12.11 12.52
C LEU A 5 -61.28 11.97 12.10
N HIS A 6 -61.77 12.86 11.24
CA HIS A 6 -63.14 12.81 10.70
C HIS A 6 -63.26 11.77 9.58
N GLY A 7 -62.64 10.60 9.76
CA GLY A 7 -62.58 9.56 8.74
C GLY A 7 -62.75 8.17 9.34
N ARG A 8 -63.35 7.28 8.56
CA ARG A 8 -63.50 5.86 8.89
C ARG A 8 -62.15 5.15 8.79
N LEU A 9 -61.80 4.37 9.80
CA LEU A 9 -60.55 3.63 9.88
C LEU A 9 -60.80 2.13 9.68
N LEU A 10 -60.02 1.52 8.81
CA LEU A 10 -59.97 0.06 8.68
C LEU A 10 -58.67 -0.44 9.32
N VAL A 11 -58.78 -1.28 10.35
CA VAL A 11 -57.63 -2.05 10.86
C VAL A 11 -57.52 -3.30 10.00
N LEU A 12 -56.44 -3.39 9.22
CA LEU A 12 -56.25 -4.44 8.24
C LEU A 12 -55.07 -5.32 8.65
N CYS A 13 -55.33 -6.60 8.89
CA CYS A 13 -54.30 -7.63 8.98
C CYS A 13 -54.13 -8.27 7.60
N VAL A 14 -52.89 -8.50 7.19
CA VAL A 14 -52.58 -9.09 5.90
C VAL A 14 -51.66 -10.27 6.12
N ASP A 15 -52.10 -11.44 5.67
CA ASP A 15 -51.35 -12.68 5.59
C ASP A 15 -50.99 -12.86 4.10
N GLU A 16 -49.70 -12.84 3.77
CA GLU A 16 -49.23 -12.74 2.38
C GLU A 16 -49.30 -14.09 1.62
N ASP A 17 -49.16 -15.21 2.31
CA ASP A 17 -49.06 -16.57 1.77
C ASP A 17 -50.28 -17.46 2.02
N ASP A 18 -51.37 -16.90 2.57
CA ASP A 18 -52.64 -17.58 2.81
C ASP A 18 -52.54 -18.72 3.81
N ASP A 19 -51.75 -18.55 4.86
CA ASP A 19 -51.62 -19.52 5.93
C ASP A 19 -52.92 -19.67 6.73
N LEU A 20 -53.67 -18.59 6.91
CA LEU A 20 -55.02 -18.61 7.46
C LEU A 20 -55.94 -19.49 6.60
N GLY A 21 -56.02 -19.26 5.29
CA GLY A 21 -56.89 -20.02 4.39
C GLY A 21 -56.47 -21.49 4.27
N THR A 22 -55.17 -21.72 4.10
CA THR A 22 -54.58 -23.06 3.89
C THR A 22 -54.67 -23.91 5.16
N LYS A 23 -54.35 -23.35 6.33
CA LYS A 23 -54.29 -24.09 7.58
C LYS A 23 -55.65 -24.18 8.26
N THR A 24 -56.53 -23.19 8.15
CA THR A 24 -57.85 -23.20 8.81
C THR A 24 -59.03 -23.59 7.91
N GLY A 25 -58.89 -23.46 6.58
CA GLY A 25 -59.98 -23.66 5.63
C GLY A 25 -61.01 -22.52 5.63
N LEU A 26 -60.71 -21.39 6.28
CA LEU A 26 -61.56 -20.20 6.27
C LEU A 26 -61.41 -19.44 4.94
N THR A 27 -62.51 -18.88 4.45
CA THR A 27 -62.51 -18.01 3.28
C THR A 27 -62.28 -16.57 3.68
N THR A 28 -61.31 -15.91 3.05
CA THR A 28 -61.06 -14.47 3.20
C THR A 28 -61.83 -13.66 2.14
N PRO A 29 -62.19 -12.39 2.42
CA PRO A 29 -61.86 -11.58 3.59
C PRO A 29 -62.69 -11.89 4.85
N VAL A 30 -62.03 -11.92 6.01
CA VAL A 30 -62.67 -12.08 7.33
C VAL A 30 -62.95 -10.70 7.93
N VAL A 31 -64.21 -10.26 7.93
CA VAL A 31 -64.62 -8.92 8.39
C VAL A 31 -65.32 -8.99 9.74
N GLY A 32 -64.98 -8.07 10.64
CA GLY A 32 -65.59 -7.91 11.95
C GLY A 32 -64.80 -8.56 13.08
N ARG A 33 -64.91 -7.98 14.28
CA ARG A 33 -64.11 -8.35 15.45
C ARG A 33 -64.22 -9.83 15.85
N GLU A 34 -65.45 -10.33 15.98
CA GLU A 34 -65.70 -11.71 16.42
C GLU A 34 -65.25 -12.75 15.39
N ALA A 35 -65.43 -12.45 14.09
CA ALA A 35 -64.96 -13.32 13.02
C ALA A 35 -63.42 -13.42 13.01
N ASN A 36 -62.73 -12.29 13.22
CA ASN A 36 -61.28 -12.26 13.35
C ASN A 36 -60.78 -12.96 14.62
N LEU A 37 -61.51 -12.87 15.73
CA LEU A 37 -61.17 -13.59 16.97
C LEU A 37 -61.27 -15.10 16.77
N MET A 38 -62.35 -15.58 16.14
CA MET A 38 -62.50 -17.00 15.83
C MET A 38 -61.42 -17.49 14.86
N ALA A 39 -61.11 -16.70 13.82
CA ALA A 39 -60.05 -17.00 12.87
C ALA A 39 -58.68 -17.13 13.55
N ALA A 40 -58.32 -16.17 14.42
CA ALA A 40 -57.07 -16.20 15.17
C ALA A 40 -56.97 -17.41 16.13
N VAL A 41 -58.04 -17.70 16.86
CA VAL A 41 -58.09 -18.86 17.77
C VAL A 41 -57.99 -20.17 17.00
N GLN A 42 -58.67 -20.27 15.86
CA GLN A 42 -58.61 -21.47 15.02
C GLN A 42 -57.22 -21.69 14.42
N LEU A 43 -56.57 -20.62 13.94
CA LEU A 43 -55.21 -20.67 13.41
C LEU A 43 -54.22 -21.07 14.51
N ALA A 44 -54.22 -20.41 15.66
CA ALA A 44 -53.36 -20.73 16.79
C ALA A 44 -53.58 -22.14 17.36
N THR A 45 -54.80 -22.68 17.25
CA THR A 45 -55.11 -24.05 17.69
C THR A 45 -54.61 -25.10 16.70
N ARG A 46 -54.63 -24.79 15.40
CA ARG A 46 -54.14 -25.71 14.35
C ARG A 46 -52.64 -25.67 14.19
N ASP A 47 -52.05 -24.48 14.28
CA ASP A 47 -50.61 -24.25 14.19
C ASP A 47 -50.17 -23.22 15.25
N PRO A 48 -49.75 -23.68 16.44
CA PRO A 48 -49.30 -22.78 17.51
C PRO A 48 -48.01 -22.03 17.20
N GLU A 49 -47.24 -22.46 16.20
CA GLU A 49 -45.98 -21.81 15.80
C GLU A 49 -46.22 -20.68 14.78
N GLU A 50 -47.43 -20.57 14.24
CA GLU A 50 -47.78 -19.59 13.23
C GLU A 50 -47.79 -18.15 13.78
N ALA A 51 -47.09 -17.27 13.06
CA ALA A 51 -46.96 -15.86 13.37
C ALA A 51 -48.26 -15.08 13.09
N ASP A 52 -48.98 -15.42 12.02
CA ASP A 52 -50.18 -14.72 11.59
C ASP A 52 -51.29 -14.66 12.65
N ALA A 53 -51.43 -15.70 13.48
CA ALA A 53 -52.44 -15.70 14.55
C ALA A 53 -52.23 -14.54 15.52
N ASN A 54 -50.96 -14.24 15.86
CA ASN A 54 -50.60 -13.13 16.73
C ASN A 54 -50.76 -11.77 16.04
N ALA A 55 -50.56 -11.68 14.72
CA ALA A 55 -50.87 -10.48 13.96
C ALA A 55 -52.37 -10.16 14.00
N ILE A 56 -53.24 -11.17 13.84
CA ILE A 56 -54.70 -10.99 13.95
C ILE A 56 -55.08 -10.58 15.38
N PHE A 57 -54.47 -11.17 16.43
CA PHE A 57 -54.69 -10.71 17.82
C PHE A 57 -54.27 -9.25 18.05
N GLU A 58 -53.18 -8.79 17.43
CA GLU A 58 -52.80 -7.37 17.51
C GLU A 58 -53.78 -6.47 16.75
N ALA A 59 -54.30 -6.92 15.61
CA ALA A 59 -55.33 -6.21 14.87
C ALA A 59 -56.59 -6.04 15.73
N ILE A 60 -57.03 -7.09 16.43
CA ILE A 60 -58.15 -7.03 17.37
C ILE A 60 -57.86 -6.04 18.51
N ARG A 61 -56.66 -6.11 19.11
CA ARG A 61 -56.25 -5.19 20.18
C ARG A 61 -56.24 -3.73 19.71
N THR A 62 -55.78 -3.50 18.48
CA THR A 62 -55.73 -2.17 17.85
C THR A 62 -57.14 -1.66 17.55
N TYR A 63 -58.02 -2.50 17.02
CA TYR A 63 -59.43 -2.22 16.82
C TYR A 63 -60.11 -1.83 18.14
N ASP A 64 -59.97 -2.64 19.19
CA ASP A 64 -60.60 -2.38 20.49
C ASP A 64 -60.15 -1.05 21.11
N ARG A 65 -58.87 -0.68 20.92
CA ARG A 65 -58.36 0.62 21.34
C ARG A 65 -58.98 1.75 20.54
N LEU A 66 -59.01 1.64 19.20
CA LEU A 66 -59.54 2.68 18.33
C LEU A 66 -61.06 2.86 18.50
N VAL A 67 -61.81 1.79 18.74
CA VAL A 67 -63.25 1.85 19.05
C VAL A 67 -63.51 2.60 20.34
N LYS A 68 -62.67 2.44 21.37
CA LYS A 68 -62.78 3.22 22.62
C LYS A 68 -62.50 4.72 22.41
N GLU A 69 -61.63 5.07 21.46
CA GLU A 69 -61.24 6.46 21.18
C GLU A 69 -62.21 7.17 20.21
N LEU A 70 -62.72 6.47 19.20
CA LEU A 70 -63.45 7.04 18.06
C LEU A 70 -64.91 6.57 17.96
N GLY A 71 -65.26 5.45 18.60
CA GLY A 71 -66.58 4.81 18.53
C GLY A 71 -66.68 3.72 17.46
N SER A 72 -67.51 2.70 17.71
CA SER A 72 -67.66 1.50 16.87
C SER A 72 -68.19 1.76 15.46
N ARG A 73 -68.81 2.91 15.21
CA ARG A 73 -69.31 3.28 13.88
C ARG A 73 -68.20 3.71 12.90
N TYR A 74 -67.03 4.09 13.42
CA TYR A 74 -65.96 4.70 12.64
C TYR A 74 -64.75 3.79 12.44
N VAL A 75 -64.76 2.60 13.04
CA VAL A 75 -63.64 1.67 13.00
C VAL A 75 -64.18 0.30 12.61
N GLU A 76 -63.54 -0.35 11.65
CA GLU A 76 -63.80 -1.75 11.28
C GLU A 76 -62.48 -2.54 11.27
N ILE A 77 -62.57 -3.85 11.41
CA ILE A 77 -61.42 -4.77 11.32
C ILE A 77 -61.64 -5.80 10.21
N ALA A 78 -60.60 -6.05 9.43
CA ALA A 78 -60.59 -7.13 8.46
C ALA A 78 -59.23 -7.84 8.41
N THR A 79 -59.25 -9.14 8.13
CA THR A 79 -58.07 -9.92 7.73
C THR A 79 -58.25 -10.38 6.30
N ILE A 80 -57.24 -10.12 5.47
CA ILE A 80 -57.18 -10.53 4.07
C ILE A 80 -55.96 -11.42 3.86
N THR A 81 -56.06 -12.33 2.89
CA THR A 81 -54.98 -13.25 2.57
C THR A 81 -54.55 -13.14 1.11
N GLY A 82 -53.28 -13.42 0.86
CA GLY A 82 -52.70 -13.57 -0.47
C GLY A 82 -52.89 -14.98 -1.03
N SER A 83 -51.85 -15.50 -1.68
CA SER A 83 -51.86 -16.82 -2.30
C SER A 83 -50.56 -17.54 -1.97
N PRO A 84 -50.58 -18.86 -1.68
CA PRO A 84 -49.37 -19.63 -1.38
C PRO A 84 -48.37 -19.66 -2.54
N ARG A 85 -48.83 -19.36 -3.77
CA ARG A 85 -48.00 -19.28 -4.97
C ARG A 85 -47.23 -17.97 -5.11
N GLY A 86 -47.56 -16.97 -4.29
CA GLY A 86 -46.94 -15.66 -4.29
C GLY A 86 -47.11 -14.89 -5.62
N GLY A 87 -46.32 -13.83 -5.78
CA GLY A 87 -46.24 -13.05 -7.01
C GLY A 87 -47.56 -12.36 -7.38
N ILE A 88 -47.88 -12.37 -8.69
CA ILE A 88 -49.02 -11.63 -9.25
C ILE A 88 -50.36 -12.16 -8.73
N GLU A 89 -50.47 -13.48 -8.49
CA GLU A 89 -51.70 -14.11 -8.02
C GLU A 89 -52.05 -13.68 -6.59
N ALA A 90 -51.03 -13.62 -5.71
CA ALA A 90 -51.19 -13.09 -4.35
C ALA A 90 -51.59 -11.61 -4.35
N ALA A 91 -50.90 -10.78 -5.16
CA ALA A 91 -51.21 -9.36 -5.28
C ALA A 91 -52.65 -9.12 -5.75
N HIS A 92 -53.12 -9.88 -6.74
CA HIS A 92 -54.48 -9.78 -7.26
C HIS A 92 -55.52 -10.19 -6.21
N ARG A 93 -55.27 -11.25 -5.44
CA ARG A 93 -56.17 -11.70 -4.37
C ARG A 93 -56.28 -10.68 -3.24
N ILE A 94 -55.14 -10.14 -2.79
CA ILE A 94 -55.08 -9.09 -1.77
C ILE A 94 -55.91 -7.87 -2.20
N LEU A 95 -55.76 -7.42 -3.45
CA LEU A 95 -56.51 -6.27 -3.95
C LEU A 95 -58.01 -6.54 -4.04
N ASN A 96 -58.42 -7.72 -4.52
CA ASN A 96 -59.84 -8.07 -4.63
C ASN A 96 -60.51 -8.21 -3.26
N SER A 97 -59.84 -8.88 -2.31
CA SER A 97 -60.33 -9.00 -0.93
C SER A 97 -60.40 -7.63 -0.25
N LEU A 98 -59.44 -6.74 -0.51
CA LEU A 98 -59.50 -5.37 0.00
C LEU A 98 -60.67 -4.59 -0.61
N ASP A 99 -60.95 -4.75 -1.90
CA ASP A 99 -62.08 -4.10 -2.57
C ASP A 99 -63.41 -4.57 -1.97
N GLU A 100 -63.58 -5.87 -1.75
CA GLU A 100 -64.77 -6.43 -1.10
C GLU A 100 -64.97 -5.87 0.33
N VAL A 101 -63.89 -5.69 1.09
CA VAL A 101 -63.95 -5.07 2.42
C VAL A 101 -64.36 -3.60 2.31
N LEU A 102 -63.80 -2.85 1.35
CA LEU A 102 -64.10 -1.43 1.15
C LEU A 102 -65.51 -1.18 0.62
N GLU A 103 -66.10 -2.13 -0.10
CA GLU A 103 -67.52 -2.10 -0.49
C GLU A 103 -68.45 -2.23 0.74
N ARG A 104 -68.10 -3.12 1.68
CA ARG A 104 -68.88 -3.30 2.93
C ARG A 104 -68.67 -2.15 3.90
N PHE A 105 -67.44 -1.65 4.00
CA PHE A 105 -67.05 -0.56 4.88
C PHE A 105 -66.14 0.43 4.14
N PRO A 106 -66.68 1.56 3.63
CA PRO A 106 -65.89 2.54 2.89
C PRO A 106 -64.99 3.33 3.85
N ALA A 107 -63.80 2.81 4.09
CA ALA A 107 -62.80 3.43 4.97
C ALA A 107 -62.04 4.56 4.25
N ASP A 108 -61.73 5.61 5.01
CA ASP A 108 -60.92 6.73 4.54
C ASP A 108 -59.42 6.46 4.72
N TYR A 109 -59.06 5.73 5.78
CA TYR A 109 -57.67 5.38 6.08
C TYR A 109 -57.53 3.94 6.56
N ILE A 110 -56.37 3.34 6.30
CA ILE A 110 -56.03 1.99 6.72
C ILE A 110 -54.94 2.03 7.82
N VAL A 111 -55.14 1.25 8.87
CA VAL A 111 -54.11 0.92 9.87
C VAL A 111 -53.67 -0.51 9.57
N LEU A 112 -52.48 -0.64 8.99
CA LEU A 112 -51.94 -1.94 8.58
C LEU A 112 -51.26 -2.63 9.76
N VAL A 113 -51.63 -3.88 10.01
CA VAL A 113 -51.03 -4.77 11.01
C VAL A 113 -50.36 -5.93 10.29
N THR A 114 -49.09 -6.17 10.62
CA THR A 114 -48.23 -7.18 9.98
C THR A 114 -47.37 -7.84 11.04
N ASP A 115 -47.14 -9.14 10.89
CA ASP A 115 -46.09 -9.89 11.53
C ASP A 115 -44.74 -9.56 10.86
N GLY A 116 -43.83 -8.93 11.60
CA GLY A 116 -42.50 -8.59 11.09
C GLY A 116 -42.46 -7.41 10.11
N PHE A 117 -41.62 -7.54 9.07
CA PHE A 117 -41.46 -6.52 8.03
C PHE A 117 -42.40 -6.84 6.87
N ALA A 118 -43.62 -6.27 6.87
CA ALA A 118 -44.47 -6.29 5.68
C ALA A 118 -43.63 -5.96 4.44
N SER A 119 -43.78 -6.77 3.39
CA SER A 119 -43.06 -6.54 2.16
C SER A 119 -43.38 -5.11 1.68
N PRO A 120 -42.38 -4.33 1.23
CA PRO A 120 -42.63 -3.02 0.64
C PRO A 120 -43.66 -3.08 -0.50
N GLU A 121 -43.77 -4.23 -1.15
CA GLU A 121 -44.72 -4.57 -2.20
C GLU A 121 -46.16 -4.54 -1.70
N VAL A 122 -46.50 -5.25 -0.61
CA VAL A 122 -47.86 -5.28 -0.05
C VAL A 122 -48.28 -3.91 0.49
N THR A 123 -47.37 -3.20 1.16
CA THR A 123 -47.65 -1.84 1.63
C THR A 123 -47.98 -0.91 0.46
N SER A 124 -47.25 -1.02 -0.65
CA SER A 124 -47.49 -0.23 -1.87
C SER A 124 -48.83 -0.59 -2.52
N LEU A 125 -49.17 -1.88 -2.60
CA LEU A 125 -50.43 -2.37 -3.16
C LEU A 125 -51.63 -1.83 -2.39
N ILE A 126 -51.60 -1.88 -1.06
CA ILE A 126 -52.70 -1.38 -0.21
C ILE A 126 -52.81 0.14 -0.32
N SER A 127 -51.67 0.83 -0.32
CA SER A 127 -51.61 2.29 -0.46
C SER A 127 -52.19 2.79 -1.79
N SER A 128 -52.24 1.93 -2.82
CA SER A 128 -52.83 2.27 -4.12
C SER A 128 -54.35 2.48 -4.07
N ARG A 129 -55.05 1.87 -3.09
CA ARG A 129 -56.51 1.99 -2.93
C ARG A 129 -56.89 3.05 -1.90
N ARG A 130 -56.25 3.04 -0.73
CA ARG A 130 -56.50 4.00 0.36
C ARG A 130 -55.21 4.37 1.10
N PRO A 131 -55.10 5.61 1.60
CA PRO A 131 -53.92 6.02 2.35
C PRO A 131 -53.75 5.22 3.65
N VAL A 132 -52.54 4.71 3.87
CA VAL A 132 -52.18 4.00 5.11
C VAL A 132 -51.79 5.05 6.18
N ALA A 133 -52.63 5.23 7.19
CA ALA A 133 -52.41 6.23 8.24
C ALA A 133 -51.37 5.78 9.29
N SER A 134 -51.23 4.48 9.52
CA SER A 134 -50.28 3.93 10.48
C SER A 134 -49.96 2.48 10.15
N ILE A 135 -48.71 2.08 10.33
CA ILE A 135 -48.26 0.69 10.25
C ILE A 135 -47.92 0.23 11.68
N ARG A 136 -48.58 -0.83 12.15
CA ARG A 136 -48.31 -1.49 13.43
C ARG A 136 -47.63 -2.82 13.15
N ARG A 137 -46.38 -2.96 13.58
CA ARG A 137 -45.60 -4.18 13.41
C ARG A 137 -45.61 -4.99 14.69
N VAL A 138 -45.92 -6.27 14.58
CA VAL A 138 -45.78 -7.25 15.67
C VAL A 138 -44.55 -8.08 15.36
N VAL A 139 -43.51 -7.94 16.17
CA VAL A 139 -42.35 -8.83 16.07
C VAL A 139 -42.56 -9.94 17.08
N ILE A 140 -42.95 -11.11 16.60
CA ILE A 140 -43.01 -12.31 17.41
C ILE A 140 -41.60 -12.90 17.42
N LYS A 141 -41.06 -13.16 18.60
CA LYS A 141 -39.71 -13.72 18.73
C LYS A 141 -39.74 -15.20 18.34
N HIS A 142 -39.59 -15.51 17.06
CA HIS A 142 -39.33 -16.87 16.58
C HIS A 142 -37.83 -17.05 16.30
N HIS A 143 -37.32 -18.26 16.54
CA HIS A 143 -35.90 -18.64 16.46
C HIS A 143 -35.32 -18.74 15.02
N ALA A 144 -35.97 -18.14 14.02
CA ALA A 144 -35.57 -18.18 12.61
C ALA A 144 -34.17 -17.59 12.32
N SER A 145 -33.62 -16.80 13.25
CA SER A 145 -32.25 -16.27 13.13
C SER A 145 -31.17 -17.35 13.08
N VAL A 146 -31.46 -18.57 13.56
CA VAL A 146 -30.47 -19.64 13.63
C VAL A 146 -30.24 -20.28 12.25
N GLU A 147 -31.28 -20.50 11.45
CA GLU A 147 -31.17 -21.15 10.13
C GLU A 147 -30.50 -20.25 9.09
N GLU A 148 -30.84 -18.96 9.06
CA GLU A 148 -30.15 -17.96 8.25
C GLU A 148 -28.67 -17.85 8.64
N THR A 149 -28.37 -17.90 9.94
CA THR A 149 -26.99 -17.89 10.43
C THR A 149 -26.23 -19.13 9.95
N TYR A 150 -26.84 -20.32 9.95
CA TYR A 150 -26.22 -21.53 9.42
C TYR A 150 -25.93 -21.43 7.93
N HIS A 151 -26.86 -20.90 7.12
CA HIS A 151 -26.62 -20.71 5.68
C HIS A 151 -25.49 -19.72 5.41
N VAL A 152 -25.41 -18.63 6.19
CA VAL A 152 -24.34 -17.64 6.06
C VAL A 152 -22.99 -18.25 6.46
N ILE A 153 -22.91 -18.97 7.58
CA ILE A 153 -21.68 -19.67 8.02
C ILE A 153 -21.26 -20.72 6.99
N ALA A 154 -22.20 -21.54 6.50
CA ALA A 154 -21.94 -22.55 5.49
C ALA A 154 -21.41 -21.94 4.19
N ARG A 155 -21.96 -20.79 3.76
CA ARG A 155 -21.46 -20.04 2.60
C ARG A 155 -20.03 -19.56 2.82
N TYR A 156 -19.70 -19.01 3.98
CA TYR A 156 -18.33 -18.58 4.30
C TYR A 156 -17.36 -19.75 4.36
N LEU A 157 -17.74 -20.87 4.98
CA LEU A 157 -16.92 -22.09 4.99
C LEU A 157 -16.66 -22.60 3.58
N LYS A 158 -17.68 -22.61 2.72
CA LYS A 158 -17.55 -22.98 1.31
C LYS A 158 -16.62 -22.03 0.55
N MET A 159 -16.72 -20.72 0.81
CA MET A 159 -15.84 -19.69 0.24
C MET A 159 -14.37 -19.91 0.63
N ILE A 160 -14.10 -20.29 1.88
CA ILE A 160 -12.74 -20.58 2.37
C ILE A 160 -12.12 -21.76 1.61
N VAL A 161 -12.91 -22.78 1.24
CA VAL A 161 -12.42 -23.98 0.56
C VAL A 161 -12.31 -23.77 -0.95
N GLU A 162 -13.36 -23.23 -1.58
CA GLU A 162 -13.52 -23.19 -3.04
C GLU A 162 -12.84 -21.98 -3.68
N GLU A 163 -12.77 -20.83 -3.00
CA GLU A 163 -12.15 -19.65 -3.60
C GLU A 163 -10.63 -19.71 -3.48
N PRO A 164 -9.88 -19.71 -4.61
CA PRO A 164 -8.43 -19.89 -4.59
C PRO A 164 -7.70 -18.75 -3.87
N ARG A 165 -8.30 -17.56 -3.78
CA ARG A 165 -7.73 -16.44 -3.03
C ARG A 165 -7.78 -16.70 -1.53
N PHE A 166 -8.93 -17.09 -0.98
CA PHE A 166 -9.11 -17.30 0.46
C PHE A 166 -8.50 -18.61 0.92
N SER A 167 -8.68 -19.68 0.14
CA SER A 167 -8.13 -21.01 0.43
C SER A 167 -6.61 -20.99 0.62
N ARG A 168 -5.86 -20.24 -0.22
CA ARG A 168 -4.40 -20.12 -0.08
C ARG A 168 -3.95 -19.51 1.25
N TYR A 169 -4.65 -18.49 1.74
CA TYR A 169 -4.25 -17.79 2.96
C TYR A 169 -4.76 -18.45 4.24
N LEU A 170 -5.98 -19.01 4.21
CA LEU A 170 -6.64 -19.56 5.39
C LEU A 170 -6.40 -21.06 5.58
N LEU A 171 -6.26 -21.83 4.49
CA LEU A 171 -5.99 -23.27 4.54
C LEU A 171 -4.57 -23.58 4.11
N GLY A 172 -4.11 -22.99 3.01
CA GLY A 172 -2.78 -23.23 2.44
C GLY A 172 -1.66 -22.81 3.38
N LEU A 173 -1.65 -21.55 3.84
CA LEU A 173 -0.59 -21.03 4.70
C LEU A 173 -0.50 -21.79 6.04
N PRO A 174 -1.61 -21.99 6.80
CA PRO A 174 -1.55 -22.77 8.04
C PRO A 174 -1.24 -24.25 7.79
N GLY A 175 -1.74 -24.83 6.69
CA GLY A 175 -1.46 -26.22 6.31
C GLY A 175 0.03 -26.46 6.02
N VAL A 176 0.67 -25.57 5.25
CA VAL A 176 2.11 -25.63 4.98
C VAL A 176 2.92 -25.42 6.26
N LEU A 177 2.52 -24.46 7.12
CA LEU A 177 3.18 -24.23 8.40
C LEU A 177 3.04 -25.44 9.34
N GLY A 178 1.88 -26.09 9.37
CA GLY A 178 1.62 -27.30 10.15
C GLY A 178 2.44 -28.49 9.65
N LEU A 179 2.53 -28.69 8.33
CA LEU A 179 3.40 -29.70 7.74
C LEU A 179 4.88 -29.45 8.05
N LEU A 180 5.33 -28.20 7.97
CA LEU A 180 6.69 -27.81 8.33
C LEU A 180 6.97 -28.08 9.82
N ALA A 181 6.02 -27.76 10.70
CA ALA A 181 6.13 -28.05 12.13
C ALA A 181 6.21 -29.57 12.40
N LEU A 182 5.42 -30.37 11.69
CA LEU A 182 5.45 -31.83 11.79
C LEU A 182 6.79 -32.41 11.34
N ILE A 183 7.34 -31.92 10.23
CA ILE A 183 8.67 -32.32 9.73
C ILE A 183 9.75 -31.96 10.77
N LEU A 184 9.72 -30.73 11.30
CA LEU A 184 10.66 -30.28 12.33
C LEU A 184 10.55 -31.09 13.63
N TYR A 185 9.35 -31.57 13.97
CA TYR A 185 9.12 -32.46 15.10
C TYR A 185 9.88 -33.79 14.93
N PHE A 186 9.75 -34.45 13.77
CA PHE A 186 10.48 -35.69 13.51
C PHE A 186 12.01 -35.51 13.48
N LEU A 187 12.49 -34.30 13.19
CA LEU A 187 13.91 -33.96 13.18
C LEU A 187 14.44 -33.45 14.55
N ASN A 188 13.61 -33.40 15.60
CA ASN A 188 13.96 -32.80 16.91
C ASN A 188 14.42 -31.32 16.80
N LEU A 189 13.88 -30.55 15.86
CA LEU A 189 14.20 -29.13 15.62
C LEU A 189 13.02 -28.19 15.94
N THR A 190 11.99 -28.69 16.63
CA THR A 190 10.75 -27.94 16.93
C THR A 190 11.00 -26.63 17.68
N HIS A 191 12.04 -26.56 18.51
CA HIS A 191 12.38 -25.35 19.26
C HIS A 191 12.75 -24.17 18.36
N TYR A 192 13.28 -24.42 17.17
CA TYR A 192 13.59 -23.36 16.21
C TYR A 192 12.36 -22.84 15.45
N PHE A 193 11.25 -23.57 15.44
CA PHE A 193 10.07 -23.22 14.65
C PHE A 193 9.48 -21.87 15.08
N ALA A 194 9.29 -21.65 16.37
CA ALA A 194 8.71 -20.39 16.89
C ALA A 194 9.61 -19.19 16.60
N TYR A 195 10.93 -19.33 16.81
CA TYR A 195 11.89 -18.26 16.56
C TYR A 195 12.00 -17.92 15.07
N THR A 196 12.05 -18.92 14.20
CA THR A 196 12.13 -18.72 12.75
C THR A 196 10.83 -18.10 12.20
N LEU A 197 9.67 -18.57 12.65
CA LEU A 197 8.38 -17.97 12.28
C LEU A 197 8.28 -16.52 12.73
N ALA A 198 8.62 -16.22 14.00
CA ALA A 198 8.62 -14.87 14.52
C ALA A 198 9.59 -13.97 13.74
N PHE A 199 10.79 -14.46 13.44
CA PHE A 199 11.77 -13.73 12.65
C PHE A 199 11.24 -13.40 11.24
N VAL A 200 10.65 -14.37 10.54
CA VAL A 200 10.08 -14.16 9.20
C VAL A 200 8.93 -13.15 9.26
N VAL A 201 7.99 -13.30 10.21
CA VAL A 201 6.85 -12.40 10.35
C VAL A 201 7.30 -10.99 10.70
N CYS A 202 8.15 -10.83 11.72
CA CYS A 202 8.68 -9.53 12.12
C CYS A 202 9.44 -8.86 10.97
N THR A 203 10.27 -9.62 10.23
CA THR A 203 11.00 -9.08 9.07
C THR A 203 10.03 -8.63 7.98
N LEU A 204 9.00 -9.42 7.66
CA LEU A 204 7.98 -9.04 6.69
C LEU A 204 7.22 -7.78 7.12
N LEU A 205 6.85 -7.68 8.39
CA LEU A 205 6.17 -6.51 8.96
C LEU A 205 7.04 -5.27 8.92
N VAL A 206 8.32 -5.37 9.25
CA VAL A 206 9.27 -4.24 9.17
C VAL A 206 9.47 -3.82 7.71
N VAL A 207 9.76 -4.77 6.82
CA VAL A 207 10.00 -4.48 5.40
C VAL A 207 8.77 -3.83 4.75
N LYS A 208 7.56 -4.34 5.04
CA LYS A 208 6.33 -3.81 4.47
C LYS A 208 5.83 -2.56 5.19
N GLY A 209 5.90 -2.51 6.50
CA GLY A 209 5.43 -1.40 7.33
C GLY A 209 6.21 -0.12 7.11
N PHE A 210 7.52 -0.22 6.92
CA PHE A 210 8.36 0.94 6.56
C PHE A 210 8.53 1.12 5.05
N HIS A 211 7.85 0.31 4.22
CA HIS A 211 8.01 0.31 2.77
C HIS A 211 9.49 0.27 2.32
N ILE A 212 10.32 -0.45 3.07
CA ILE A 212 11.77 -0.58 2.82
C ILE A 212 11.99 -1.17 1.42
N ASP A 213 11.07 -2.01 0.95
CA ASP A 213 11.07 -2.54 -0.41
C ASP A 213 11.02 -1.44 -1.49
N ARG A 214 10.32 -0.33 -1.26
CA ARG A 214 10.28 0.81 -2.17
C ARG A 214 11.53 1.67 -2.05
N ALA A 215 11.95 1.98 -0.83
CA ALA A 215 13.16 2.76 -0.57
C ALA A 215 14.41 2.07 -1.13
N ALA A 216 14.57 0.77 -0.89
CA ALA A 216 15.67 -0.03 -1.41
C ALA A 216 15.66 -0.10 -2.95
N ARG A 217 14.49 -0.24 -3.59
CA ARG A 217 14.41 -0.23 -5.07
C ARG A 217 14.70 1.15 -5.65
N GLN A 218 14.25 2.22 -5.02
CA GLN A 218 14.57 3.58 -5.46
C GLN A 218 16.05 3.88 -5.28
N PHE A 219 16.63 3.51 -4.14
CA PHE A 219 18.06 3.61 -3.88
C PHE A 219 18.86 2.76 -4.86
N ALA A 220 18.48 1.51 -5.10
CA ALA A 220 19.14 0.63 -6.06
C ALA A 220 19.05 1.18 -7.48
N ARG A 221 17.92 1.76 -7.90
CA ARG A 221 17.79 2.42 -9.22
C ARG A 221 18.62 3.70 -9.30
N ALA A 222 18.66 4.50 -8.23
CA ALA A 222 19.48 5.72 -8.17
C ALA A 222 20.97 5.38 -8.18
N ALA A 223 21.38 4.39 -7.41
CA ALA A 223 22.74 3.85 -7.40
C ALA A 223 23.09 3.24 -8.76
N ALA A 224 22.19 2.45 -9.37
CA ALA A 224 22.38 1.91 -10.71
C ALA A 224 22.53 3.02 -11.76
N ARG A 225 21.69 4.06 -11.76
CA ARG A 225 21.87 5.19 -12.70
C ARG A 225 23.22 5.88 -12.54
N THR A 226 23.71 5.99 -11.30
CA THR A 226 25.03 6.58 -11.01
C THR A 226 26.17 5.63 -11.40
N PHE A 227 26.08 4.34 -11.10
CA PHE A 227 27.11 3.33 -11.39
C PHE A 227 27.18 2.89 -12.85
N TYR A 228 26.05 2.86 -13.57
CA TYR A 228 25.97 2.51 -15.00
C TYR A 228 26.18 3.71 -15.92
N SER A 229 26.35 4.92 -15.37
CA SER A 229 26.81 6.04 -16.19
C SER A 229 28.25 5.76 -16.64
N PRO A 230 28.52 5.67 -17.97
CA PRO A 230 29.87 5.46 -18.48
C PRO A 230 30.86 6.52 -17.97
N ILE A 231 30.33 7.71 -17.64
CA ILE A 231 31.05 8.85 -17.12
C ILE A 231 31.53 8.60 -15.67
N PHE A 232 30.72 7.97 -14.82
CA PHE A 232 31.11 7.63 -13.45
C PHE A 232 32.16 6.52 -13.45
N GLN A 233 32.01 5.52 -14.31
CA GLN A 233 32.97 4.43 -14.46
C GLN A 233 34.33 4.94 -14.96
N ALA A 234 34.34 5.86 -15.94
CA ALA A 234 35.56 6.52 -16.39
C ALA A 234 36.23 7.33 -15.26
N LYS A 235 35.46 8.07 -14.45
CA LYS A 235 36.00 8.80 -13.30
C LYS A 235 36.58 7.85 -12.24
N LEU A 236 35.87 6.77 -11.93
CA LEU A 236 36.33 5.77 -10.97
C LEU A 236 37.64 5.14 -11.43
N LEU A 237 37.74 4.76 -12.72
CA LEU A 237 38.94 4.17 -13.32
C LEU A 237 40.14 5.13 -13.31
N VAL A 238 39.92 6.41 -13.66
CA VAL A 238 40.98 7.43 -13.62
C VAL A 238 41.48 7.64 -12.20
N VAL A 239 40.57 7.76 -11.23
CA VAL A 239 40.93 7.99 -9.82
C VAL A 239 41.65 6.76 -9.26
N SER A 240 41.08 5.56 -9.43
CA SER A 240 41.72 4.33 -8.95
C SER A 240 43.05 4.07 -9.64
N GLY A 241 43.14 4.26 -10.95
CA GLY A 241 44.38 4.13 -11.72
C GLY A 241 45.47 5.10 -11.25
N SER A 242 45.12 6.36 -10.99
CA SER A 242 46.06 7.35 -10.45
C SER A 242 46.56 6.99 -9.04
N LEU A 243 45.68 6.47 -8.17
CA LEU A 243 46.04 6.03 -6.82
C LEU A 243 46.95 4.80 -6.84
N ILE A 244 46.68 3.85 -7.73
CA ILE A 244 47.51 2.65 -7.91
C ILE A 244 48.91 3.05 -8.38
N LEU A 245 49.03 3.93 -9.38
CA LEU A 245 50.33 4.42 -9.85
C LEU A 245 51.09 5.19 -8.77
N LEU A 246 50.39 5.98 -7.96
CA LEU A 246 50.98 6.66 -6.81
C LEU A 246 51.51 5.66 -5.78
N GLY A 247 50.74 4.61 -5.47
CA GLY A 247 51.18 3.54 -4.58
C GLY A 247 52.40 2.77 -5.10
N ILE A 248 52.39 2.42 -6.39
CA ILE A 248 53.52 1.75 -7.06
C ILE A 248 54.77 2.65 -7.03
N GLY A 249 54.61 3.94 -7.33
CA GLY A 249 55.70 4.91 -7.31
C GLY A 249 56.35 5.05 -5.93
N ILE A 250 55.53 5.17 -4.88
CA ILE A 250 56.03 5.23 -3.50
C ILE A 250 56.73 3.92 -3.13
N TYR A 251 56.12 2.78 -3.44
CA TYR A 251 56.70 1.47 -3.14
C TYR A 251 58.06 1.30 -3.82
N GLN A 252 58.15 1.55 -5.12
CA GLN A 252 59.39 1.40 -5.87
C GLN A 252 60.46 2.37 -5.37
N ALA A 253 60.12 3.64 -5.15
CA ALA A 253 61.03 4.65 -4.62
C ALA A 253 61.58 4.23 -3.25
N THR A 254 60.74 3.69 -2.37
CA THR A 254 61.15 3.17 -1.06
C THR A 254 62.05 1.95 -1.19
N GLN A 255 61.76 1.02 -2.11
CA GLN A 255 62.65 -0.15 -2.34
C GLN A 255 64.04 0.29 -2.81
N VAL A 256 64.12 1.22 -3.76
CA VAL A 256 65.41 1.75 -4.24
C VAL A 256 66.15 2.47 -3.10
N ALA A 257 65.46 3.29 -2.30
CA ALA A 257 66.05 3.99 -1.18
C ALA A 257 66.62 3.05 -0.11
N ILE A 258 65.93 1.94 0.18
CA ILE A 258 66.39 0.92 1.14
C ILE A 258 67.65 0.23 0.62
N VAL A 259 67.69 -0.14 -0.67
CA VAL A 259 68.84 -0.86 -1.26
C VAL A 259 70.10 0.00 -1.28
N VAL A 260 69.97 1.31 -1.47
CA VAL A 260 71.11 2.23 -1.53
C VAL A 260 71.50 2.79 -0.15
N TYR A 261 70.68 2.57 0.88
CA TYR A 261 70.96 3.07 2.22
C TYR A 261 72.08 2.27 2.91
N ASP A 262 73.24 2.91 3.10
CA ASP A 262 74.34 2.38 3.90
C ASP A 262 74.48 3.15 5.22
N PRO A 263 74.13 2.54 6.38
CA PRO A 263 74.23 3.18 7.69
C PRO A 263 75.62 3.73 8.03
N LEU A 264 76.68 3.20 7.44
CA LEU A 264 78.07 3.62 7.69
C LEU A 264 78.36 5.04 7.19
N LEU A 265 77.55 5.56 6.25
CA LEU A 265 77.70 6.89 5.68
C LEU A 265 77.01 8.00 6.50
N GLY A 266 76.33 7.67 7.61
CA GLY A 266 75.70 8.64 8.50
C GLY A 266 74.70 9.56 7.78
N PHE A 267 74.82 10.88 7.95
CA PHE A 267 73.92 11.85 7.31
C PHE A 267 73.95 11.77 5.77
N ARG A 268 75.09 11.37 5.18
CA ARG A 268 75.23 11.20 3.73
C ARG A 268 74.41 10.00 3.22
N ALA A 269 74.22 8.97 4.05
CA ALA A 269 73.34 7.84 3.74
C ALA A 269 71.90 8.31 3.52
N LEU A 270 71.43 9.18 4.42
CA LEU A 270 70.08 9.74 4.38
C LEU A 270 69.91 10.65 3.15
N GLN A 271 70.90 11.49 2.84
CA GLN A 271 70.89 12.32 1.63
C GLN A 271 70.77 11.48 0.36
N ILE A 272 71.58 10.43 0.21
CA ILE A 272 71.58 9.56 -0.97
C ILE A 272 70.24 8.80 -1.07
N ALA A 273 69.73 8.27 0.05
CA ALA A 273 68.45 7.58 0.09
C ALA A 273 67.28 8.51 -0.31
N ILE A 274 67.24 9.75 0.19
CA ILE A 274 66.25 10.75 -0.19
C ILE A 274 66.37 11.10 -1.68
N ALA A 275 67.59 11.25 -2.19
CA ALA A 275 67.82 11.58 -3.59
C ALA A 275 67.31 10.48 -4.54
N TYR A 276 67.67 9.22 -4.28
CA TYR A 276 67.14 8.09 -5.06
C TYR A 276 65.64 7.89 -4.89
N TRP A 277 65.09 8.19 -3.71
CA TRP A 277 63.64 8.15 -3.48
C TRP A 277 62.92 9.19 -4.35
N LEU A 278 63.41 10.44 -4.36
CA LEU A 278 62.85 11.52 -5.18
C LEU A 278 62.95 11.18 -6.68
N GLN A 279 64.09 10.63 -7.11
CA GLN A 279 64.30 10.25 -8.49
C GLN A 279 63.36 9.10 -8.91
N GLY A 280 63.27 8.04 -8.10
CA GLY A 280 62.40 6.88 -8.36
C GLY A 280 60.92 7.22 -8.32
N ALA A 281 60.50 8.11 -7.40
CA ALA A 281 59.11 8.52 -7.29
C ALA A 281 58.68 9.48 -8.41
N SER A 282 59.60 10.29 -8.95
CA SER A 282 59.29 11.38 -9.87
C SER A 282 58.45 10.96 -11.09
N LEU A 283 58.84 9.89 -11.79
CA LEU A 283 58.17 9.41 -13.00
C LEU A 283 56.76 8.90 -12.71
N PHE A 284 56.60 8.07 -11.67
CA PHE A 284 55.31 7.46 -11.32
C PHE A 284 54.33 8.48 -10.76
N LEU A 285 54.81 9.40 -9.93
CA LEU A 285 53.99 10.52 -9.45
C LEU A 285 53.60 11.43 -10.62
N MET A 286 54.52 11.76 -11.52
CA MET A 286 54.20 12.54 -12.71
C MET A 286 53.09 11.88 -13.54
N LEU A 287 53.21 10.58 -13.84
CA LEU A 287 52.21 9.83 -14.60
C LEU A 287 50.87 9.74 -13.86
N ALA A 288 50.88 9.50 -12.55
CA ALA A 288 49.66 9.46 -11.73
C ALA A 288 48.89 10.79 -11.80
N PHE A 289 49.59 11.91 -11.66
CA PHE A 289 48.98 13.25 -11.74
C PHE A 289 48.55 13.60 -13.16
N ILE A 290 49.31 13.24 -14.20
CA ILE A 290 48.90 13.41 -15.60
C ILE A 290 47.61 12.64 -15.88
N ILE A 291 47.52 11.37 -15.48
CA ILE A 291 46.31 10.55 -15.70
C ILE A 291 45.13 11.14 -14.94
N PHE A 292 45.32 11.56 -13.69
CA PHE A 292 44.28 12.19 -12.87
C PHE A 292 43.73 13.47 -13.52
N PHE A 293 44.61 14.40 -13.90
CA PHE A 293 44.19 15.66 -14.53
C PHE A 293 43.63 15.45 -15.94
N SER A 294 44.18 14.51 -16.71
CA SER A 294 43.68 14.16 -18.05
C SER A 294 42.26 13.59 -17.98
N GLY A 295 42.01 12.64 -17.08
CA GLY A 295 40.67 12.09 -16.92
C GLY A 295 39.67 13.11 -16.38
N ARG A 296 40.11 14.03 -15.50
CA ARG A 296 39.29 15.16 -15.05
C ARG A 296 39.02 16.18 -16.17
N ALA A 297 39.98 16.39 -17.07
CA ALA A 297 39.83 17.23 -18.26
C ALA A 297 38.77 16.65 -19.20
N VAL A 298 38.91 15.38 -19.58
CA VAL A 298 37.94 14.67 -20.43
C VAL A 298 36.53 14.71 -19.81
N TYR A 299 36.42 14.43 -18.50
CA TYR A 299 35.16 14.50 -17.76
C TYR A 299 34.49 15.88 -17.85
N LYS A 300 35.23 16.96 -17.53
CA LYS A 300 34.65 18.31 -17.52
C LYS A 300 34.32 18.81 -18.94
N THR A 301 35.09 18.41 -19.95
CA THR A 301 34.85 18.77 -21.35
C THR A 301 33.57 18.10 -21.88
N LEU A 302 33.36 16.81 -21.59
CA LEU A 302 32.12 16.11 -21.94
C LEU A 302 30.89 16.71 -21.24
N GLY A 303 31.05 17.17 -20.00
CA GLY A 303 30.00 17.86 -19.24
C GLY A 303 29.72 19.31 -19.66
N ARG A 304 30.35 19.81 -20.73
CA ARG A 304 30.28 21.23 -21.19
C ARG A 304 30.55 22.27 -20.11
N HIS A 305 31.38 21.95 -19.11
CA HIS A 305 31.73 22.92 -18.08
C HIS A 305 32.81 23.90 -18.59
N PRO A 306 32.67 25.22 -18.35
CA PRO A 306 33.61 26.24 -18.84
C PRO A 306 35.01 26.12 -18.23
N ARG A 307 35.14 25.43 -17.09
CA ARG A 307 36.39 25.23 -16.33
C ARG A 307 37.10 23.91 -16.65
N ALA A 308 36.87 23.33 -17.83
CA ALA A 308 37.59 22.12 -18.26
C ALA A 308 39.08 22.41 -18.51
N LEU A 309 39.39 23.64 -18.95
CA LEU A 309 40.73 24.05 -19.33
C LEU A 309 41.70 24.13 -18.13
N GLU A 310 41.21 24.40 -16.91
CA GLU A 310 42.03 24.43 -15.69
C GLU A 310 42.79 23.12 -15.46
N ASN A 311 42.23 22.00 -15.90
CA ASN A 311 42.86 20.70 -15.72
C ASN A 311 44.06 20.51 -16.66
N PHE A 312 44.09 21.17 -17.84
CA PHE A 312 45.27 21.15 -18.72
C PHE A 312 46.45 21.90 -18.09
N LEU A 313 46.17 22.99 -17.36
CA LEU A 313 47.18 23.67 -16.55
C LEU A 313 47.73 22.74 -15.46
N GLY A 314 46.87 21.92 -14.85
CA GLY A 314 47.28 20.86 -13.91
C GLY A 314 48.23 19.82 -14.52
N ILE A 315 48.02 19.41 -15.78
CA ILE A 315 48.94 18.50 -16.50
C ILE A 315 50.30 19.16 -16.69
N ILE A 316 50.33 20.40 -17.21
CA ILE A 316 51.57 21.15 -17.43
C ILE A 316 52.30 21.36 -16.11
N ALA A 317 51.59 21.78 -15.06
CA ALA A 317 52.15 21.98 -13.73
C ALA A 317 52.75 20.68 -13.15
N SER A 318 52.10 19.53 -13.39
CA SER A 318 52.61 18.23 -12.95
C SER A 318 53.92 17.88 -13.65
N VAL A 319 53.98 18.01 -14.99
CA VAL A 319 55.21 17.78 -15.75
C VAL A 319 56.33 18.71 -15.28
N VAL A 320 56.05 19.99 -15.15
CA VAL A 320 57.02 20.98 -14.69
C VAL A 320 57.52 20.62 -13.28
N PHE A 321 56.62 20.36 -12.33
CA PHE A 321 57.00 20.07 -10.95
C PHE A 321 57.84 18.79 -10.82
N PHE A 322 57.42 17.68 -11.43
CA PHE A 322 58.14 16.42 -11.29
C PHE A 322 59.43 16.37 -12.12
N TYR A 323 59.43 16.93 -13.34
CA TYR A 323 60.57 16.84 -14.26
C TYR A 323 61.55 18.01 -14.16
N LEU A 324 61.08 19.24 -13.91
CA LEU A 324 61.95 20.43 -13.85
C LEU A 324 62.33 20.85 -12.42
N PHE A 325 61.59 20.41 -11.39
CA PHE A 325 61.96 20.67 -10.00
C PHE A 325 62.49 19.41 -9.30
N LEU A 326 61.65 18.38 -9.15
CA LEU A 326 62.00 17.23 -8.31
C LEU A 326 63.17 16.40 -8.87
N TYR A 327 63.17 16.10 -10.17
CA TYR A 327 64.25 15.33 -10.78
C TYR A 327 65.62 16.04 -10.72
N PRO A 328 65.76 17.33 -11.09
CA PRO A 328 67.06 18.02 -10.98
C PRO A 328 67.52 18.22 -9.53
N ILE A 329 66.60 18.43 -8.58
CA ILE A 329 66.94 18.46 -7.15
C ILE A 329 67.51 17.11 -6.72
N SER A 330 66.92 15.99 -7.16
CA SER A 330 67.44 14.66 -6.85
C SER A 330 68.84 14.43 -7.44
N GLU A 331 69.10 14.88 -8.67
CA GLU A 331 70.39 14.77 -9.35
C GLU A 331 71.49 15.58 -8.61
N TYR A 332 71.14 16.78 -8.16
CA TYR A 332 72.06 17.63 -7.37
C TYR A 332 72.36 17.02 -5.99
N LEU A 333 71.37 16.40 -5.34
CA LEU A 333 71.58 15.71 -4.05
C LEU A 333 72.48 14.48 -4.19
N LEU A 334 72.49 13.80 -5.35
CA LEU A 334 73.42 12.69 -5.61
C LEU A 334 74.84 13.18 -5.87
N ASN A 335 75.00 14.32 -6.56
CA ASN A 335 76.31 14.86 -6.95
C ASN A 335 76.45 16.32 -6.46
N PRO A 336 76.73 16.55 -5.16
CA PRO A 336 76.78 17.89 -4.58
C PRO A 336 77.91 18.77 -5.12
N ASP A 337 78.95 18.16 -5.72
CA ASP A 337 80.06 18.87 -6.37
C ASP A 337 79.71 19.37 -7.78
N SER A 338 78.52 19.05 -8.29
CA SER A 338 78.06 19.51 -9.59
C SER A 338 77.85 21.04 -9.57
N PRO A 339 78.16 21.74 -10.68
CA PRO A 339 77.83 23.16 -10.79
C PRO A 339 76.36 23.41 -10.49
N ILE A 340 76.06 24.46 -9.71
CA ILE A 340 74.68 24.81 -9.34
C ILE A 340 73.90 25.43 -10.51
N LEU A 341 74.60 25.96 -11.52
CA LEU A 341 74.01 26.70 -12.63
C LEU A 341 72.98 25.89 -13.46
N PRO A 342 73.24 24.63 -13.87
CA PRO A 342 72.23 23.78 -14.52
C PRO A 342 70.95 23.57 -13.71
N LEU A 343 71.06 23.43 -12.39
CA LEU A 343 69.90 23.30 -11.49
C LEU A 343 69.08 24.60 -11.53
N LEU A 344 69.73 25.75 -11.32
CA LEU A 344 69.07 27.06 -11.33
C LEU A 344 68.39 27.33 -12.68
N LEU A 345 69.04 26.99 -13.80
CA LEU A 345 68.44 27.14 -15.13
C LEU A 345 67.19 26.28 -15.31
N ARG A 346 67.21 25.01 -14.90
CA ARG A 346 66.04 24.12 -14.98
C ARG A 346 64.88 24.62 -14.11
N LEU A 347 65.17 25.10 -12.91
CA LEU A 347 64.18 25.71 -12.01
C LEU A 347 63.59 27.00 -12.59
N LEU A 348 64.42 27.89 -13.11
CA LEU A 348 63.99 29.14 -13.76
C LEU A 348 63.14 28.88 -14.99
N ILE A 349 63.52 27.90 -15.82
CA ILE A 349 62.72 27.45 -16.98
C ILE A 349 61.36 26.92 -16.49
N GLY A 350 61.34 26.10 -15.44
CA GLY A 350 60.09 25.58 -14.86
C GLY A 350 59.15 26.69 -14.37
N ILE A 351 59.69 27.68 -13.65
CA ILE A 351 58.92 28.86 -13.21
C ILE A 351 58.40 29.63 -14.43
N ALA A 352 59.26 29.92 -15.40
CA ALA A 352 58.89 30.66 -16.60
C ALA A 352 57.79 29.95 -17.40
N VAL A 353 57.89 28.63 -17.57
CA VAL A 353 56.86 27.82 -18.26
C VAL A 353 55.54 27.86 -17.50
N THR A 354 55.55 27.73 -16.17
CA THR A 354 54.33 27.75 -15.36
C THR A 354 53.64 29.12 -15.40
N VAL A 355 54.42 30.20 -15.29
CA VAL A 355 53.91 31.58 -15.39
C VAL A 355 53.37 31.85 -16.78
N ALA A 356 54.10 31.48 -17.83
CA ALA A 356 53.65 31.64 -19.22
C ALA A 356 52.35 30.86 -19.48
N ALA A 357 52.27 29.60 -19.04
CA ALA A 357 51.07 28.78 -19.17
C ALA A 357 49.87 29.41 -18.44
N THR A 358 50.08 29.96 -17.24
CA THR A 358 49.04 30.62 -16.44
C THR A 358 48.56 31.92 -17.10
N ILE A 359 49.47 32.76 -17.62
CA ILE A 359 49.12 34.01 -18.32
C ILE A 359 48.36 33.73 -19.62
N LEU A 360 48.81 32.74 -20.40
CA LEU A 360 48.12 32.33 -21.62
C LEU A 360 46.73 31.81 -21.32
N PHE A 361 46.59 31.05 -20.23
CA PHE A 361 45.32 30.52 -19.76
C PHE A 361 44.33 31.62 -19.35
N GLU A 362 44.76 32.58 -18.52
CA GLU A 362 43.96 33.74 -18.12
C GLU A 362 43.51 34.57 -19.32
N ARG A 363 44.43 34.84 -20.26
CA ARG A 363 44.11 35.55 -21.51
C ARG A 363 43.11 34.81 -22.39
N TYR A 364 43.21 33.48 -22.45
CA TYR A 364 42.30 32.65 -23.22
C TYR A 364 40.89 32.64 -22.60
N ILE A 365 40.78 32.54 -21.28
CA ILE A 365 39.49 32.62 -20.58
C ILE A 365 38.84 33.98 -20.78
N HIS A 366 39.59 35.08 -20.58
CA HIS A 366 39.08 36.43 -20.75
C HIS A 366 38.56 36.73 -22.16
N ARG A 367 39.24 36.23 -23.20
CA ARG A 367 38.76 36.37 -24.59
C ARG A 367 37.47 35.58 -24.82
N ARG A 368 37.40 34.35 -24.32
CA ARG A 368 36.22 33.49 -24.48
C ARG A 368 34.99 34.01 -23.72
N SER A 369 35.18 34.72 -22.60
CA SER A 369 34.10 35.40 -21.88
C SER A 369 33.66 36.74 -22.50
N ALA A 370 34.47 37.32 -23.39
CA ALA A 370 34.14 38.56 -24.10
C ALA A 370 33.44 38.31 -25.45
N GLU A 371 33.49 37.08 -25.97
CA GLU A 371 32.83 36.64 -27.20
C GLU A 371 31.45 35.98 -26.97
N GLN A 372 31.05 35.78 -25.71
CA GLN A 372 29.71 35.33 -25.27
C GLN A 372 28.93 36.50 -24.69
#